data_AF-A0A016URL2-F1
#
_entry.id   AF-A0A016URL2-F1
#
_cell.length_a   1.000
_cell.length_b   1.000
_cell.length_c   1.000
_cell.angle_alpha   90.00
_cell.angle_beta   90.00
_cell.angle_gamma   90.00
#
_symmetry.space_group_name_H-M   'P 1'
#
loop_
_entity.id
_entity.type
_entity.pdbx_description
1 polymer ?
#
loop_
_entity_poly.entity_id
_entity_poly.type
_entity_poly.pdbx_seq_one_letter_code
_entity_poly.pdbx_strand_id
1 'polypeptide(L)'
;MKSNAWRIPHDGCEFIWGARSTKAQFFSWCSSATVATRSGTSKSSMKHFLLICAIVAAVSCDGPVYVDELEDLVPSGSDRYQLKLLDDDDYMTRSEKQQRLNAILSRQPAYIQQQYQTILQYEQSRRASKAQYKQQRADQLGLGSWARQMDAIDNDMSISEAEADRRENDLKRQFYSSQPGAIWIYDD
;
A
#
# COMPACT_ATOMS: atom_id res chain seq x y z
N MET A 1 -15.97 10.66 -43.51
CA MET A 1 -17.24 11.14 -42.94
C MET A 1 -18.13 9.95 -42.61
N LYS A 2 -18.28 9.63 -41.32
CA LYS A 2 -19.50 9.11 -40.66
C LYS A 2 -19.12 8.69 -39.24
N SER A 3 -19.36 9.62 -38.33
CA SER A 3 -19.32 9.53 -36.88
C SER A 3 -20.51 8.73 -36.36
N ASN A 4 -20.28 7.73 -35.50
CA ASN A 4 -21.33 7.10 -34.73
C ASN A 4 -21.10 7.37 -33.25
N ALA A 5 -21.88 8.32 -32.74
CA ALA A 5 -22.03 8.67 -31.34
C ALA A 5 -22.89 7.61 -30.65
N TRP A 6 -22.41 7.06 -29.54
CA TRP A 6 -23.24 6.29 -28.62
C TRP A 6 -23.63 7.18 -27.45
N ARG A 7 -24.93 7.44 -27.38
CA ARG A 7 -25.64 8.20 -26.35
C ARG A 7 -26.07 7.18 -25.28
N ILE A 8 -25.63 7.34 -24.04
CA ILE A 8 -26.06 6.53 -22.89
C ILE A 8 -27.20 7.29 -22.19
N PRO A 9 -28.36 6.66 -21.89
CA PRO A 9 -29.43 7.28 -21.12
C PRO A 9 -29.11 7.27 -19.62
N HIS A 10 -29.37 8.40 -18.97
CA HIS A 10 -29.52 8.51 -17.52
C HIS A 10 -30.98 8.29 -17.18
N ASP A 11 -31.32 7.15 -16.59
CA ASP A 11 -32.57 6.99 -15.83
C ASP A 11 -32.26 6.30 -14.50
N GLY A 12 -32.83 6.89 -13.44
CA GLY A 12 -32.42 6.70 -12.06
C GLY A 12 -32.74 5.33 -11.46
N CYS A 13 -32.09 5.06 -10.33
CA CYS A 13 -32.56 4.09 -9.36
C CYS A 13 -32.42 4.68 -7.96
N GLU A 14 -33.54 4.60 -7.27
CA GLU A 14 -33.86 5.20 -5.99
C GLU A 14 -33.07 4.58 -4.84
N PHE A 15 -32.78 5.43 -3.87
CA PHE A 15 -32.36 5.08 -2.53
C PHE A 15 -33.42 4.22 -1.83
N ILE A 16 -33.06 3.00 -1.40
CA ILE A 16 -33.79 2.28 -0.36
C ILE A 16 -32.83 1.99 0.79
N TRP A 17 -33.11 2.64 1.92
CA TRP A 17 -32.58 2.30 3.24
C TRP A 17 -33.25 1.01 3.73
N GLY A 18 -32.46 0.02 4.14
CA GLY A 18 -32.94 -1.21 4.78
C GLY A 18 -31.90 -1.75 5.75
N ALA A 19 -32.18 -1.57 7.04
CA ALA A 19 -31.27 -1.77 8.16
C ALA A 19 -31.16 -3.22 8.67
N ARG A 20 -30.16 -3.40 9.55
CA ARG A 20 -29.93 -4.47 10.56
C ARG A 20 -29.09 -5.68 10.10
N SER A 21 -27.87 -5.78 10.63
CA SER A 21 -27.63 -6.65 11.80
C SER A 21 -26.19 -6.57 12.31
N THR A 22 -26.08 -6.28 13.62
CA THR A 22 -25.11 -6.78 14.60
C THR A 22 -23.61 -6.76 14.25
N LYS A 23 -22.89 -5.83 14.88
CA LYS A 23 -21.82 -6.16 15.84
C LYS A 23 -21.44 -4.91 16.62
N ALA A 24 -22.00 -4.82 17.82
CA ALA A 24 -21.48 -3.98 18.87
C ALA A 24 -20.16 -4.55 19.35
N GLN A 25 -19.10 -3.74 19.35
CA GLN A 25 -18.02 -3.69 20.33
C GLN A 25 -17.03 -2.61 19.85
N PHE A 26 -16.40 -1.90 20.81
CA PHE A 26 -15.46 -0.79 20.65
C PHE A 26 -16.13 0.54 20.21
N PHE A 27 -16.28 1.59 21.02
CA PHE A 27 -15.42 2.12 22.07
C PHE A 27 -16.26 2.83 23.14
N SER A 28 -16.05 2.44 24.40
CA SER A 28 -16.33 3.28 25.56
C SER A 28 -15.00 3.45 26.26
N TRP A 29 -14.38 4.64 26.18
CA TRP A 29 -13.65 5.19 27.32
C TRP A 29 -13.30 6.69 27.17
N CYS A 30 -13.84 7.46 28.12
CA CYS A 30 -13.35 8.70 28.73
C CYS A 30 -13.13 9.98 27.91
N SER A 31 -14.20 10.78 27.80
CA SER A 31 -14.13 12.24 27.93
C SER A 31 -14.38 12.63 29.39
N SER A 32 -13.35 13.06 30.11
CA SER A 32 -13.46 13.89 31.31
C SER A 32 -12.08 14.44 31.68
N ALA A 33 -11.87 15.72 31.44
CA ALA A 33 -10.84 16.47 32.15
C ALA A 33 -11.22 17.95 32.17
N THR A 34 -11.55 18.47 33.34
CA THR A 34 -11.49 19.91 33.61
C THR A 34 -10.92 20.13 35.01
N VAL A 35 -9.98 21.09 35.06
CA VAL A 35 -9.47 21.87 36.20
C VAL A 35 -8.29 21.32 37.05
N ALA A 36 -7.12 21.86 36.68
CA ALA A 36 -6.10 22.56 37.47
C ALA A 36 -5.44 21.94 38.72
N THR A 37 -4.11 21.84 38.65
CA THR A 37 -3.21 22.30 39.73
C THR A 37 -1.93 22.90 39.14
N ARG A 38 -1.41 23.89 39.87
CA ARG A 38 -0.28 24.77 39.57
C ARG A 38 0.97 24.25 40.29
N SER A 39 2.08 24.05 39.58
CA SER A 39 3.50 24.10 40.02
C SER A 39 4.33 23.44 38.91
N GLY A 40 5.31 24.11 38.32
CA GLY A 40 6.65 24.19 38.89
C GLY A 40 7.62 23.38 38.03
N THR A 41 8.42 24.10 37.23
CA THR A 41 9.73 23.72 36.65
C THR A 41 9.85 22.50 35.70
N SER A 42 10.22 22.83 34.46
CA SER A 42 11.13 22.07 33.57
C SER A 42 10.83 20.60 33.31
N LYS A 43 9.93 20.31 32.35
CA LYS A 43 9.82 18.98 31.70
C LYS A 43 8.97 19.00 30.42
N SER A 44 9.14 20.00 29.57
CA SER A 44 8.33 20.15 28.34
C SER A 44 8.98 19.60 27.05
N SER A 45 10.16 18.98 27.13
CA SER A 45 10.91 18.59 25.92
C SER A 45 10.88 17.09 25.57
N MET A 46 10.45 16.21 26.50
CA MET A 46 10.57 14.75 26.30
C MET A 46 9.29 14.05 25.82
N LYS A 47 8.12 14.68 25.96
CA LYS A 47 6.82 14.05 25.65
C LYS A 47 6.42 14.18 24.17
N HIS A 48 6.95 15.18 23.47
CA HIS A 48 6.68 15.36 22.03
C HIS A 48 7.56 14.44 21.17
N PHE A 49 8.74 14.04 21.64
CA PHE A 49 9.62 13.11 20.92
C PHE A 49 9.09 11.67 20.91
N LEU A 50 8.44 11.24 22.00
CA LEU A 50 7.90 9.88 22.11
C LEU A 50 6.64 9.65 21.25
N LEU A 51 5.93 10.71 20.87
CA LEU A 51 4.72 10.61 20.07
C LEU A 51 5.02 10.48 18.56
N ILE A 52 6.19 10.97 18.11
CA ILE A 52 6.65 10.82 16.72
C ILE A 52 7.16 9.39 16.48
N CYS A 53 7.84 8.77 17.45
CA CYS A 53 8.36 7.40 17.31
C CYS A 53 7.27 6.34 17.16
N ALA A 54 6.06 6.55 17.72
CA ALA A 54 4.97 5.59 17.64
C ALA A 54 4.29 5.52 16.26
N ILE A 55 4.40 6.57 15.43
CA ILE A 55 3.80 6.59 14.09
C ILE A 55 4.66 5.81 13.09
N VAL A 56 5.98 5.77 13.30
CA VAL A 56 6.93 5.09 12.39
C VAL A 56 6.81 3.56 12.46
N ALA A 57 6.37 3.00 13.60
CA ALA A 57 6.28 1.54 13.79
C ALA A 57 5.06 0.88 13.10
N ALA A 58 4.12 1.66 12.56
CA ALA A 58 2.94 1.12 11.87
C ALA A 58 3.12 0.97 10.35
N VAL A 59 4.27 1.38 9.79
CA VAL A 59 4.55 1.33 8.34
C VAL A 59 5.43 0.12 8.00
N SER A 60 5.06 -1.06 8.49
CA SER A 60 5.77 -2.31 8.17
C SER A 60 4.81 -3.49 8.24
N CYS A 61 3.79 -3.50 7.39
CA CYS A 61 2.99 -4.70 7.20
C CYS A 61 2.60 -4.78 5.72
N ASP A 62 3.39 -5.57 4.98
CA ASP A 62 3.06 -6.18 3.68
C ASP A 62 2.84 -5.21 2.49
N GLY A 63 3.78 -5.18 1.56
CA GLY A 63 3.69 -4.33 0.38
C GLY A 63 4.98 -4.28 -0.47
N PRO A 64 4.91 -3.70 -1.67
CA PRO A 64 6.11 -3.41 -2.48
C PRO A 64 7.04 -2.40 -1.78
N VAL A 65 8.27 -2.31 -2.26
CA VAL A 65 9.19 -1.23 -1.87
C VAL A 65 9.07 -0.08 -2.87
N TYR A 66 8.79 1.11 -2.35
CA TYR A 66 8.52 2.33 -3.12
C TYR A 66 9.80 3.13 -3.40
N VAL A 67 10.73 2.55 -4.18
CA VAL A 67 12.03 3.17 -4.47
C VAL A 67 11.88 4.34 -5.44
N ASP A 68 11.09 4.16 -6.50
CA ASP A 68 10.82 5.15 -7.54
C ASP A 68 10.30 6.46 -6.97
N GLU A 69 9.38 6.39 -6.03
CA GLU A 69 8.77 7.56 -5.40
C GLU A 69 9.79 8.42 -4.65
N LEU A 70 10.86 7.81 -4.12
CA LEU A 70 11.97 8.57 -3.55
C LEU A 70 12.95 9.05 -4.62
N GLU A 71 13.22 8.24 -5.66
CA GLU A 71 14.09 8.65 -6.77
C GLU A 71 13.57 9.94 -7.43
N ASP A 72 12.26 10.01 -7.69
CA ASP A 72 11.60 11.16 -8.32
C ASP A 72 11.73 12.45 -7.49
N LEU A 73 11.80 12.32 -6.16
CA LEU A 73 11.95 13.47 -5.26
C LEU A 73 13.41 13.91 -5.09
N VAL A 74 14.37 13.03 -5.32
CA VAL A 74 15.80 13.32 -5.13
C VAL A 74 16.37 13.91 -6.44
N PRO A 75 16.66 15.23 -6.48
CA PRO A 75 16.88 15.92 -7.75
C PRO A 75 18.12 15.46 -8.52
N SER A 76 19.24 15.19 -7.85
CA SER A 76 20.46 14.63 -8.46
C SER A 76 21.51 14.27 -7.40
N GLY A 77 22.51 13.46 -7.79
CA GLY A 77 23.67 13.15 -6.96
C GLY A 77 23.87 11.66 -6.71
N SER A 78 24.74 11.35 -5.75
CA SER A 78 25.07 9.95 -5.40
C SER A 78 23.87 9.18 -4.88
N ASP A 79 23.00 9.83 -4.09
CA ASP A 79 21.81 9.19 -3.54
C ASP A 79 20.80 8.79 -4.62
N ARG A 80 20.56 9.66 -5.62
CA ARG A 80 19.70 9.33 -6.77
C ARG A 80 20.24 8.11 -7.53
N TYR A 81 21.55 8.06 -7.75
CA TYR A 81 22.18 6.91 -8.41
C TYR A 81 22.06 5.63 -7.57
N GLN A 82 22.21 5.73 -6.25
CA GLN A 82 22.01 4.59 -5.35
C GLN A 82 20.55 4.10 -5.35
N LEU A 83 19.57 5.01 -5.44
CA LEU A 83 18.15 4.66 -5.57
C LEU A 83 17.88 3.91 -6.86
N LYS A 84 18.40 4.41 -7.98
CA LYS A 84 18.26 3.73 -9.27
C LYS A 84 18.87 2.33 -9.26
N LEU A 85 20.08 2.17 -8.73
CA LEU A 85 20.70 0.85 -8.58
C LEU A 85 19.92 -0.07 -7.63
N LEU A 86 19.25 0.51 -6.64
CA LEU A 86 18.43 -0.23 -5.69
C LEU A 86 17.13 -0.70 -6.32
N ASP A 87 16.54 0.11 -7.21
CA ASP A 87 15.37 -0.25 -7.99
C ASP A 87 15.70 -1.39 -8.97
N ASP A 88 16.74 -1.22 -9.80
CA ASP A 88 17.21 -2.17 -10.82
C ASP A 88 17.67 -3.55 -10.26
N ASP A 89 17.84 -3.70 -8.94
CA ASP A 89 18.27 -4.97 -8.31
C ASP A 89 17.07 -5.90 -8.04
N ASP A 90 16.78 -6.77 -9.00
CA ASP A 90 15.70 -7.77 -8.93
C ASP A 90 16.01 -8.97 -8.02
N TYR A 91 17.25 -9.12 -7.57
CA TYR A 91 17.72 -10.28 -6.81
C TYR A 91 17.82 -10.00 -5.30
N MET A 92 17.83 -8.73 -4.90
CA MET A 92 17.73 -8.33 -3.50
C MET A 92 16.32 -8.59 -2.96
N THR A 93 16.23 -9.09 -1.73
CA THR A 93 14.92 -9.25 -1.09
C THR A 93 14.28 -7.88 -0.85
N ARG A 94 12.94 -7.82 -0.92
CA ARG A 94 12.21 -6.57 -0.68
C ARG A 94 12.48 -6.01 0.73
N SER A 95 12.66 -6.86 1.74
CA SER A 95 13.07 -6.43 3.09
C SER A 95 14.43 -5.74 3.11
N GLU A 96 15.43 -6.31 2.45
CA GLU A 96 16.76 -5.67 2.34
C GLU A 96 16.69 -4.39 1.51
N LYS A 97 15.91 -4.38 0.44
CA LYS A 97 15.67 -3.20 -0.41
C LYS A 97 15.07 -2.07 0.42
N GLN A 98 14.06 -2.36 1.24
CA GLN A 98 13.44 -1.40 2.17
C GLN A 98 14.45 -0.85 3.20
N GLN A 99 15.32 -1.70 3.75
CA GLN A 99 16.35 -1.24 4.70
C GLN A 99 17.31 -0.24 4.05
N ARG A 100 17.77 -0.51 2.83
CA ARG A 100 18.65 0.40 2.09
C ARG A 100 17.94 1.69 1.71
N LEU A 101 16.68 1.60 1.28
CA LEU A 101 15.84 2.77 1.00
C LEU A 101 15.73 3.68 2.23
N ASN A 102 15.44 3.11 3.40
CA ASN A 102 15.36 3.85 4.67
C ASN A 102 16.69 4.52 5.03
N ALA A 103 17.82 3.87 4.75
CA ALA A 103 19.14 4.47 4.98
C ALA A 103 19.37 5.69 4.07
N ILE A 104 19.01 5.62 2.79
CA ILE A 104 19.11 6.75 1.85
C ILE A 104 18.16 7.88 2.25
N LEU A 105 16.92 7.55 2.60
CA LEU A 105 15.89 8.50 3.05
C LEU A 105 16.34 9.29 4.27
N SER A 106 17.01 8.63 5.23
CA SER A 106 17.49 9.30 6.45
C SER A 106 18.54 10.39 6.20
N ARG A 107 19.25 10.33 5.06
CA ARG A 107 20.22 11.35 4.63
C ARG A 107 19.57 12.53 3.92
N GLN A 108 18.32 12.36 3.45
CA GLN A 108 17.62 13.40 2.71
C GLN A 108 17.21 14.56 3.62
N PRO A 109 17.12 15.79 3.10
CA PRO A 109 16.58 16.92 3.84
C PRO A 109 15.12 16.66 4.26
N ALA A 110 14.72 17.28 5.38
CA ALA A 110 13.41 17.03 6.00
C ALA A 110 12.21 17.24 5.07
N TYR A 111 12.31 18.18 4.11
CA TYR A 111 11.21 18.41 3.17
C TYR A 111 11.01 17.23 2.20
N ILE A 112 12.08 16.57 1.74
CA ILE A 112 12.00 15.36 0.90
C ILE A 112 11.40 14.22 1.71
N GLN A 113 11.84 14.04 2.96
CA GLN A 113 11.30 13.00 3.83
C GLN A 113 9.79 13.17 4.02
N GLN A 114 9.32 14.40 4.23
CA GLN A 114 7.90 14.69 4.39
C GLN A 114 7.11 14.45 3.10
N GLN A 115 7.62 14.89 1.94
CA GLN A 115 6.98 14.65 0.65
C GLN A 115 6.86 13.14 0.36
N TYR A 116 7.93 12.39 0.61
CA TYR A 116 7.95 10.94 0.41
C TYR A 116 6.89 10.23 1.27
N GLN A 117 6.74 10.61 2.54
CA GLN A 117 5.69 10.06 3.41
C GLN A 117 4.27 10.34 2.89
N THR A 118 4.03 11.52 2.30
CA THR A 118 2.74 11.83 1.68
C THR A 118 2.48 10.97 0.45
N ILE A 119 3.48 10.75 -0.40
CA ILE A 119 3.35 9.88 -1.57
C ILE A 119 3.11 8.43 -1.14
N LEU A 120 3.85 7.93 -0.15
CA LEU A 120 3.66 6.58 0.40
C LEU A 120 2.23 6.33 0.86
N GLN A 121 1.64 7.27 1.61
CA GLN A 121 0.25 7.13 2.08
C GLN A 121 -0.73 7.06 0.91
N TYR A 122 -0.53 7.90 -0.11
CA TYR A 122 -1.34 7.88 -1.32
C TYR A 122 -1.20 6.54 -2.05
N GLU A 123 0.01 6.07 -2.30
CA GLU A 123 0.29 4.84 -3.03
C GLU A 123 -0.23 3.59 -2.32
N GLN A 124 -0.06 3.52 -1.00
CA GLN A 124 -0.63 2.46 -0.18
C GLN A 124 -2.15 2.44 -0.27
N SER A 125 -2.80 3.60 -0.16
CA SER A 125 -4.27 3.69 -0.27
C SER A 125 -4.77 3.28 -1.66
N ARG A 126 -4.03 3.65 -2.71
CA ARG A 126 -4.33 3.31 -4.10
C ARG A 126 -4.19 1.81 -4.34
N ARG A 127 -3.09 1.20 -3.89
CA ARG A 127 -2.87 -0.25 -3.99
C ARG A 127 -3.90 -1.04 -3.20
N ALA A 128 -4.20 -0.65 -1.95
CA ALA A 128 -5.22 -1.32 -1.14
C ALA A 128 -6.59 -1.30 -1.82
N SER A 129 -6.97 -0.16 -2.41
CA SER A 129 -8.22 -0.04 -3.18
C SER A 129 -8.21 -0.94 -4.44
N LYS A 130 -7.11 -0.95 -5.21
CA LYS A 130 -6.95 -1.82 -6.39
C LYS A 130 -7.00 -3.31 -6.00
N ALA A 131 -6.33 -3.70 -4.94
CA ALA A 131 -6.30 -5.07 -4.42
C ALA A 131 -7.70 -5.51 -3.97
N GLN A 132 -8.42 -4.68 -3.22
CA GLN A 132 -9.80 -4.95 -2.81
C GLN A 132 -10.72 -5.13 -4.02
N TYR A 133 -10.63 -4.24 -5.02
CA TYR A 133 -11.43 -4.35 -6.24
C TYR A 133 -11.12 -5.66 -7.01
N LYS A 134 -9.83 -5.97 -7.22
CA LYS A 134 -9.40 -7.20 -7.89
C LYS A 134 -9.89 -8.44 -7.14
N GLN A 135 -9.78 -8.46 -5.81
CA GLN A 135 -10.26 -9.57 -4.99
C GLN A 135 -11.78 -9.76 -5.11
N GLN A 136 -12.57 -8.69 -5.01
CA GLN A 136 -14.03 -8.77 -5.17
C GLN A 136 -14.44 -9.31 -6.54
N ARG A 137 -13.77 -8.84 -7.60
CA ARG A 137 -14.01 -9.33 -8.97
C ARG A 137 -13.61 -10.81 -9.10
N ALA A 138 -12.49 -11.21 -8.53
CA ALA A 138 -12.07 -12.61 -8.53
C ALA A 138 -13.04 -13.51 -7.77
N ASP A 139 -13.55 -13.07 -6.61
CA ASP A 139 -14.55 -13.81 -5.84
C ASP A 139 -15.83 -14.03 -6.66
N GLN A 140 -16.31 -13.01 -7.38
CA GLN A 140 -17.48 -13.12 -8.26
C GLN A 140 -17.27 -14.14 -9.40
N LEU A 141 -16.03 -14.30 -9.85
CA LEU A 141 -15.65 -15.22 -10.91
C LEU A 141 -15.25 -16.62 -10.38
N GLY A 142 -15.34 -16.85 -9.07
CA GLY A 142 -14.91 -18.11 -8.44
C GLY A 142 -13.40 -18.30 -8.38
N LEU A 143 -12.62 -17.24 -8.62
CA LEU A 143 -11.15 -17.22 -8.65
C LEU A 143 -10.52 -16.64 -7.36
N GLY A 144 -11.34 -16.41 -6.34
CA GLY A 144 -10.93 -15.72 -5.11
C GLY A 144 -9.76 -16.35 -4.36
N SER A 145 -9.57 -17.66 -4.43
CA SER A 145 -8.44 -18.35 -3.79
C SER A 145 -7.13 -18.16 -4.54
N TRP A 146 -7.18 -18.11 -5.87
CA TRP A 146 -6.02 -17.87 -6.72
C TRP A 146 -5.59 -16.40 -6.63
N ALA A 147 -6.55 -15.48 -6.64
CA ALA A 147 -6.33 -14.05 -6.39
C ALA A 147 -5.53 -13.75 -5.12
N ARG A 148 -5.89 -14.39 -4.00
CA ARG A 148 -5.19 -14.27 -2.72
C ARG A 148 -3.78 -14.83 -2.74
N GLN A 149 -3.53 -15.86 -3.54
CA GLN A 149 -2.18 -16.43 -3.68
C GLN A 149 -1.26 -15.50 -4.47
N MET A 150 -1.77 -14.89 -5.54
CA MET A 150 -1.05 -13.83 -6.26
C MET A 150 -0.72 -12.67 -5.31
N ASP A 151 -1.73 -12.12 -4.64
CA ASP A 151 -1.54 -11.00 -3.69
C ASP A 151 -0.56 -11.35 -2.56
N ALA A 152 -0.54 -12.60 -2.09
CA ALA A 152 0.44 -13.03 -1.10
C ALA A 152 1.89 -13.02 -1.63
N ILE A 153 2.11 -13.33 -2.92
CA ILE A 153 3.44 -13.28 -3.54
C ILE A 153 3.86 -11.82 -3.75
N ASP A 154 2.96 -10.97 -4.25
CA ASP A 154 3.21 -9.55 -4.49
C ASP A 154 3.64 -8.81 -3.21
N ASN A 155 3.08 -9.21 -2.06
CA ASN A 155 3.33 -8.56 -0.77
C ASN A 155 4.37 -9.29 0.10
N ASP A 156 4.93 -10.42 -0.35
CA ASP A 156 5.95 -11.16 0.40
C ASP A 156 7.27 -10.36 0.42
N MET A 157 7.57 -9.79 1.59
CA MET A 157 8.78 -8.99 1.83
C MET A 157 10.06 -9.83 1.93
N SER A 158 9.95 -11.16 2.06
CA SER A 158 11.09 -12.05 2.26
C SER A 158 11.71 -12.56 0.97
N ILE A 159 11.06 -12.32 -0.17
CA ILE A 159 11.53 -12.72 -1.49
C ILE A 159 12.01 -11.51 -2.30
N SER A 160 12.81 -11.78 -3.34
CA SER A 160 13.21 -10.79 -4.33
C SER A 160 12.15 -10.67 -5.43
N GLU A 161 12.27 -9.64 -6.27
CA GLU A 161 11.35 -9.44 -7.40
C GLU A 161 11.43 -10.60 -8.40
N ALA A 162 12.66 -11.01 -8.76
CA ALA A 162 12.87 -12.16 -9.63
C ALA A 162 12.28 -13.48 -9.08
N GLU A 163 12.26 -13.65 -7.75
CA GLU A 163 11.63 -14.81 -7.13
C GLU A 163 10.10 -14.71 -7.15
N ALA A 164 9.55 -13.52 -6.87
CA ALA A 164 8.12 -13.27 -6.98
C ALA A 164 7.61 -13.53 -8.40
N ASP A 165 8.27 -12.98 -9.42
CA ASP A 165 7.97 -13.22 -10.83
C ASP A 165 7.93 -14.70 -11.18
N ARG A 166 8.92 -15.47 -10.69
CA ARG A 166 8.94 -16.93 -10.91
C ARG A 166 7.72 -17.59 -10.27
N ARG A 167 7.41 -17.28 -9.01
CA ARG A 167 6.27 -17.87 -8.28
C ARG A 167 4.94 -17.48 -8.92
N GLU A 168 4.77 -16.24 -9.33
CA GLU A 168 3.59 -15.78 -10.05
C GLU A 168 3.42 -16.51 -11.37
N ASN A 169 4.49 -16.63 -12.15
CA ASN A 169 4.47 -17.34 -13.42
C ASN A 169 4.14 -18.83 -13.23
N ASP A 170 4.68 -19.47 -12.19
CA ASP A 170 4.38 -20.85 -11.86
C ASP A 170 2.90 -21.02 -11.49
N LEU A 171 2.37 -20.10 -10.67
CA LEU A 171 0.97 -20.08 -10.26
C LEU A 171 0.02 -19.83 -11.45
N LYS A 172 0.38 -18.91 -12.36
CA LYS A 172 -0.34 -18.67 -13.62
C LYS A 172 -0.36 -19.92 -14.51
N ARG A 173 0.77 -20.60 -14.68
CA ARG A 173 0.85 -21.85 -15.47
C ARG A 173 -0.03 -22.95 -14.89
N GLN A 174 0.02 -23.16 -13.57
CA GLN A 174 -0.83 -24.13 -12.88
C GLN A 174 -2.30 -23.81 -13.10
N PHE A 175 -2.68 -22.54 -12.93
CA PHE A 175 -4.04 -22.06 -13.13
C PHE A 175 -4.55 -22.33 -14.56
N TYR A 176 -3.82 -21.89 -15.59
CA TYR A 176 -4.21 -22.10 -16.99
C TYR A 176 -4.25 -23.56 -17.40
N SER A 177 -3.39 -24.41 -16.83
CA SER A 177 -3.44 -25.86 -17.09
C SER A 177 -4.71 -26.51 -16.54
N SER A 178 -5.26 -25.98 -15.44
CA SER A 178 -6.47 -26.48 -14.80
C SER A 178 -7.76 -25.86 -15.35
N GLN A 179 -7.68 -24.68 -15.97
CA GLN A 179 -8.82 -23.93 -16.52
C GLN A 179 -8.52 -23.38 -17.92
N PRO A 180 -8.51 -24.24 -18.96
CA PRO A 180 -8.27 -23.81 -20.33
C PRO A 180 -9.43 -22.92 -20.82
N GLY A 181 -9.26 -21.59 -20.75
CA GLY A 181 -10.25 -20.61 -21.20
C GLY A 181 -10.30 -19.31 -20.38
N ALA A 182 -9.71 -19.30 -19.18
CA ALA A 182 -9.71 -18.14 -18.29
C ALA A 182 -8.53 -17.18 -18.57
N ILE A 183 -8.43 -16.57 -19.75
CA ILE A 183 -7.18 -15.92 -20.21
C ILE A 183 -7.00 -14.43 -19.76
N TRP A 184 -7.98 -13.73 -19.16
CA TRP A 184 -7.95 -12.25 -19.18
C TRP A 184 -8.25 -11.49 -17.88
N ILE A 185 -8.03 -12.06 -16.69
CA ILE A 185 -8.51 -11.39 -15.45
C ILE A 185 -7.42 -10.59 -14.72
N TYR A 186 -6.13 -10.86 -14.98
CA TYR A 186 -5.02 -10.29 -14.18
C TYR A 186 -3.93 -9.55 -14.94
N ASP A 187 -3.99 -9.48 -16.28
CA ASP A 187 -2.99 -8.76 -17.08
C ASP A 187 -3.27 -7.23 -17.21
N ASP A 188 -4.20 -6.69 -16.39
CA ASP A 188 -4.55 -5.24 -16.28
C ASP A 188 -3.99 -4.55 -15.00
#